data_AF-A0A7K2FVM7-F1
#
_entry.id   AF-A0A7K2FVM7-F1
#
_cell.length_a   1.000
_cell.length_b   1.000
_cell.length_c   1.000
_cell.angle_alpha   90.00
_cell.angle_beta   90.00
_cell.angle_gamma   90.00
#
_symmetry.space_group_name_H-M   'P 1'
#
loop_
_entity.id
_entity.type
_entity.pdbx_description
1 polymer ?
#
loop_
_entity_poly.entity_id
_entity_poly.type
_entity_poly.pdbx_seq_one_letter_code
_entity_poly.pdbx_strand_id
1 'polypeptide(L)'
;MSAPDGSPVGAEHSIGQLFASASTDLSALVHDEIALAKAQLRQDVKRGAMSGGSFSVAGALLLFSLPMLNFALAYGIRTWSHWNLAICFLLSFAANVLLAGLLALVGLMLAKKAKKSKGPQKVAASMKQSAGVLQKAKPHPRGTGPQHPRALPPAERGRKAVARSSS
;
A
#
# COMPACT_ATOMS: atom_id res chain seq x y z
N MET A 1 71.06 -23.29 -0.79
CA MET A 1 70.18 -22.70 0.25
C MET A 1 68.77 -22.64 -0.30
N SER A 2 67.82 -23.23 0.41
CA SER A 2 66.42 -23.43 0.04
C SER A 2 65.63 -22.13 -0.16
N ALA A 3 64.62 -22.17 -1.04
CA ALA A 3 63.51 -21.22 -1.01
C ALA A 3 62.60 -21.51 0.21
N PRO A 4 61.79 -20.53 0.61
CA PRO A 4 60.37 -20.72 0.34
C PRO A 4 59.68 -19.48 -0.25
N ASP A 5 58.84 -19.74 -1.24
CA ASP A 5 57.79 -18.84 -1.70
C ASP A 5 56.82 -18.53 -0.56
N GLY A 6 56.57 -17.24 -0.35
CA GLY A 6 55.65 -16.73 0.67
C GLY A 6 54.70 -15.69 0.10
N SER A 7 54.24 -15.88 -1.14
CA SER A 7 53.05 -15.18 -1.61
C SER A 7 51.82 -15.84 -0.97
N PRO A 8 50.97 -15.12 -0.21
CA PRO A 8 49.64 -15.63 0.10
C PRO A 8 48.80 -15.55 -1.19
N VAL A 9 49.05 -16.48 -2.11
CA VAL A 9 48.11 -16.83 -3.18
C VAL A 9 46.96 -17.55 -2.49
N GLY A 10 45.76 -17.01 -2.66
CA GLY A 10 44.52 -17.66 -2.23
C GLY A 10 44.22 -17.44 -0.75
N ALA A 11 43.71 -16.25 -0.42
CA ALA A 11 42.65 -16.20 0.58
C ALA A 11 41.46 -17.01 0.00
N GLU A 12 41.54 -18.33 0.10
CA GLU A 12 40.43 -19.27 -0.02
C GLU A 12 39.47 -18.85 1.10
N HIS A 13 38.65 -17.82 0.84
CA HIS A 13 37.66 -17.34 1.79
C HIS A 13 36.82 -18.56 2.12
N SER A 14 36.91 -19.03 3.37
CA SER A 14 36.24 -20.25 3.79
C SER A 14 34.78 -20.17 3.34
N ILE A 15 34.18 -21.29 2.92
CA ILE A 15 32.77 -21.33 2.49
C ILE A 15 31.85 -20.64 3.52
N GLY A 16 32.19 -20.71 4.81
CA GLY A 16 31.49 -19.99 5.86
C GLY A 16 31.66 -18.47 5.84
N GLN A 17 32.81 -17.98 5.40
CA GLN A 17 33.12 -16.57 5.25
C GLN A 17 32.46 -15.99 3.97
N LEU A 18 32.35 -16.77 2.88
CA LEU A 18 31.59 -16.39 1.66
C LEU A 18 30.09 -16.28 1.95
N PHE A 19 29.56 -17.25 2.70
CA PHE A 19 28.18 -17.23 3.16
C PHE A 19 27.91 -16.07 4.12
N ALA A 20 28.84 -15.76 5.03
CA ALA A 20 28.73 -14.63 5.94
C ALA A 20 28.71 -13.28 5.20
N SER A 21 29.58 -13.10 4.19
CA SER A 21 29.56 -11.90 3.34
C SER A 21 28.28 -11.79 2.51
N ALA A 22 27.87 -12.87 1.83
CA ALA A 22 26.62 -12.88 1.06
C ALA A 22 25.37 -12.64 1.92
N SER A 23 25.33 -13.20 3.14
CA SER A 23 24.23 -12.97 4.08
C SER A 23 24.21 -11.53 4.62
N THR A 24 25.38 -10.89 4.71
CA THR A 24 25.51 -9.48 5.10
C THR A 24 24.99 -8.57 4.01
N ASP A 25 25.36 -8.83 2.75
CA ASP A 25 24.92 -8.03 1.60
C ASP A 25 23.40 -8.15 1.37
N LEU A 26 22.84 -9.35 1.54
CA LEU A 26 21.39 -9.54 1.51
C LEU A 26 20.68 -8.81 2.65
N SER A 27 21.27 -8.78 3.86
CA SER A 27 20.72 -8.03 4.99
C SER A 27 20.73 -6.52 4.72
N ALA A 28 21.78 -6.01 4.08
CA ALA A 28 21.86 -4.61 3.66
C ALA A 28 20.78 -4.27 2.62
N LEU A 29 20.60 -5.10 1.59
CA LEU A 29 19.57 -4.89 0.58
C LEU A 29 18.15 -4.87 1.17
N VAL A 30 17.85 -5.81 2.08
CA VAL A 30 16.54 -5.87 2.75
C VAL A 30 16.33 -4.63 3.61
N HIS A 31 17.36 -4.13 4.28
CA HIS A 31 17.27 -2.91 5.07
C HIS A 31 16.92 -1.69 4.20
N ASP A 32 17.55 -1.57 3.04
CA ASP A 32 17.29 -0.49 2.09
C ASP A 32 15.89 -0.58 1.48
N GLU A 33 15.42 -1.78 1.11
CA GLU A 33 14.06 -1.99 0.60
C GLU A 33 13.00 -1.62 1.66
N ILE A 34 13.25 -1.97 2.92
CA ILE A 34 12.38 -1.59 4.05
C ILE A 34 12.43 -0.07 4.28
N ALA A 35 13.60 0.55 4.20
CA ALA A 35 13.75 2.00 4.35
C ALA A 35 12.97 2.74 3.26
N LEU A 36 13.04 2.26 2.01
CA LEU A 36 12.32 2.82 0.88
C LEU A 36 10.80 2.62 1.00
N ALA A 37 10.35 1.41 1.33
CA ALA A 37 8.94 1.12 1.59
C ALA A 37 8.39 1.99 2.74
N LYS A 38 9.18 2.23 3.79
CA LYS A 38 8.82 3.12 4.90
C LYS A 38 8.73 4.59 4.46
N ALA A 39 9.63 5.04 3.59
CA ALA A 39 9.57 6.38 3.01
C ALA A 39 8.30 6.56 2.15
N GLN A 40 7.99 5.58 1.31
CA GLN A 40 6.77 5.59 0.48
C GLN A 40 5.51 5.58 1.34
N LEU A 41 5.45 4.73 2.38
CA LEU A 41 4.32 4.69 3.30
C LEU A 41 4.14 6.02 4.04
N ARG A 42 5.23 6.66 4.49
CA ARG A 42 5.17 8.00 5.11
C ARG A 42 4.66 9.04 4.12
N GLN A 43 5.05 8.95 2.85
CA GLN A 43 4.60 9.87 1.82
C GLN A 43 3.11 9.67 1.50
N ASP A 44 2.65 8.43 1.45
CA ASP A 44 1.24 8.07 1.26
C ASP A 44 0.38 8.51 2.45
N VAL A 45 0.86 8.31 3.68
CA VAL A 45 0.18 8.82 4.89
C VAL A 45 0.13 10.34 4.87
N LYS A 46 1.22 11.03 4.51
CA LYS A 46 1.23 12.49 4.42
C LYS A 46 0.24 13.00 3.37
N ARG A 47 0.20 12.38 2.19
CA ARG A 47 -0.74 12.72 1.10
C ARG A 47 -2.19 12.42 1.51
N GLY A 48 -2.43 11.28 2.16
CA GLY A 48 -3.74 10.91 2.68
C GLY A 48 -4.21 11.82 3.80
N ALA A 49 -3.31 12.21 4.72
CA ALA A 49 -3.62 13.13 5.81
C ALA A 49 -3.89 14.55 5.31
N MET A 50 -3.09 15.04 4.35
CA MET A 50 -3.26 16.38 3.80
C MET A 50 -4.57 16.49 2.99
N SER A 51 -4.86 15.49 2.16
CA SER A 51 -6.14 15.44 1.44
C SER A 51 -7.32 15.23 2.39
N GLY A 52 -7.25 14.28 3.32
CA GLY A 52 -8.29 14.03 4.31
C GLY A 52 -8.59 15.24 5.19
N GLY A 53 -7.55 15.88 5.72
CA GLY A 53 -7.69 17.09 6.55
C GLY A 53 -8.27 18.28 5.77
N SER A 54 -7.79 18.53 4.54
CA SER A 54 -8.32 19.60 3.69
C SER A 54 -9.80 19.37 3.34
N PHE A 55 -10.22 18.11 3.14
CA PHE A 55 -11.61 17.78 2.85
C PHE A 55 -12.53 18.02 4.06
N SER A 56 -12.05 17.75 5.28
CA SER A 56 -12.80 18.07 6.50
C SER A 56 -13.01 19.57 6.66
N VAL A 57 -11.96 20.38 6.46
CA VAL A 57 -12.06 21.85 6.54
C VAL A 57 -12.96 22.41 5.43
N ALA A 58 -12.79 21.93 4.19
CA ALA A 58 -13.64 22.33 3.07
C ALA A 58 -15.12 21.97 3.32
N GLY A 59 -15.39 20.78 3.86
CA GLY A 59 -16.74 20.36 4.24
C GLY A 59 -17.33 21.24 5.34
N ALA A 60 -16.55 21.58 6.37
CA ALA A 60 -16.99 22.49 7.43
C ALA A 60 -17.29 23.90 6.90
N LEU A 61 -16.45 24.44 6.02
CA LEU A 61 -16.70 25.74 5.37
C LEU A 61 -17.94 25.72 4.48
N LEU A 62 -18.18 24.64 3.74
CA LEU A 62 -19.41 24.47 2.96
C LEU A 62 -20.65 24.46 3.86
N LEU A 63 -20.59 23.73 4.98
CA LEU A 63 -21.66 23.67 5.96
C LEU A 63 -21.91 25.03 6.60
N PHE A 64 -20.85 25.78 6.92
CA PHE A 64 -20.95 27.11 7.48
C PHE A 64 -21.51 28.14 6.47
N SER A 65 -21.29 27.93 5.17
CA SER A 65 -21.79 28.80 4.09
C SER A 65 -23.26 28.55 3.74
N LEU A 66 -23.84 27.40 4.11
CA LEU A 66 -25.23 27.02 3.78
C LEU A 66 -26.29 28.09 4.10
N PRO A 67 -26.29 28.75 5.28
CA PRO A 67 -27.26 29.79 5.57
C PRO A 67 -27.14 30.95 4.58
N MET A 68 -25.92 31.41 4.29
CA MET A 68 -25.67 32.51 3.35
C MET A 68 -26.09 32.15 1.93
N LEU A 69 -25.81 30.92 1.50
CA LEU A 69 -26.28 30.37 0.22
C LEU A 69 -27.81 30.35 0.15
N ASN A 70 -28.49 29.98 1.24
CA ASN A 70 -29.95 29.98 1.29
C ASN A 70 -30.53 31.40 1.15
N PHE A 71 -29.96 32.38 1.85
CA PHE A 71 -30.32 33.79 1.65
C PHE A 71 -30.13 34.23 0.20
N ALA A 72 -28.99 33.92 -0.41
CA ALA A 72 -28.71 34.28 -1.80
C ALA A 72 -29.72 33.67 -2.78
N LEU A 73 -30.06 32.38 -2.63
CA LEU A 73 -31.10 31.74 -3.46
C LEU A 73 -32.48 32.35 -3.21
N ALA A 74 -32.86 32.59 -1.95
CA ALA A 74 -34.17 33.10 -1.61
C ALA A 74 -34.39 34.50 -2.21
N TYR A 75 -33.40 35.38 -2.10
CA TYR A 75 -33.45 36.69 -2.75
C TYR A 75 -33.41 36.57 -4.28
N GLY A 76 -32.61 35.67 -4.84
CA GLY A 76 -32.59 35.44 -6.30
C GLY A 76 -33.92 34.94 -6.86
N ILE A 77 -34.62 34.04 -6.16
CA ILE A 77 -35.95 33.56 -6.58
C ILE A 77 -36.97 34.70 -6.45
N ARG A 78 -36.85 35.51 -5.38
CA ARG A 78 -37.74 36.64 -5.15
C ARG A 78 -37.67 37.67 -6.27
N THR A 79 -36.50 37.94 -6.86
CA THR A 79 -36.37 38.94 -7.95
C THR A 79 -37.16 38.56 -9.20
N TRP A 80 -37.25 37.27 -9.52
CA TRP A 80 -37.97 36.78 -10.70
C TRP A 80 -39.46 36.56 -10.45
N SER A 81 -39.81 36.11 -9.24
CA SER A 81 -41.15 35.56 -8.98
C SER A 81 -42.08 36.51 -8.20
N HIS A 82 -41.55 37.51 -7.48
CA HIS A 82 -42.30 38.42 -6.60
C HIS A 82 -43.15 37.71 -5.52
N TRP A 83 -43.03 36.38 -5.37
CA TRP A 83 -43.70 35.55 -4.38
C TRP A 83 -43.30 35.88 -2.95
N ASN A 84 -44.13 35.44 -1.99
CA ASN A 84 -43.87 35.59 -0.56
C ASN A 84 -42.47 35.05 -0.19
N LEU A 85 -41.70 35.81 0.61
CA LEU A 85 -40.34 35.45 1.04
C LEU A 85 -40.29 34.07 1.68
N ALA A 86 -41.31 33.70 2.46
CA ALA A 86 -41.38 32.40 3.11
C ALA A 86 -41.33 31.24 2.09
N ILE A 87 -42.03 31.38 0.96
CA ILE A 87 -42.04 30.37 -0.11
C ILE A 87 -40.66 30.30 -0.78
N CYS A 88 -40.01 31.45 -1.00
CA CYS A 88 -38.67 31.50 -1.58
C CYS A 88 -37.61 30.83 -0.69
N PHE A 89 -37.67 31.03 0.64
CA PHE A 89 -36.80 30.32 1.59
C PHE A 89 -37.06 28.82 1.59
N LEU A 90 -38.33 28.40 1.57
CA LEU A 90 -38.70 26.99 1.56
C LEU A 90 -38.20 26.30 0.28
N LEU A 91 -38.31 26.98 -0.87
CA LEU A 91 -37.84 26.47 -2.15
C LEU A 91 -36.31 26.41 -2.23
N SER A 92 -35.63 27.42 -1.68
CA SER A 92 -34.17 27.45 -1.57
C SER A 92 -33.65 26.32 -0.67
N PHE A 93 -34.33 26.07 0.44
CA PHE A 93 -34.04 24.93 1.31
C PHE A 93 -34.25 23.61 0.59
N ALA A 94 -35.39 23.43 -0.10
CA ALA A 94 -35.68 22.23 -0.88
C ALA A 94 -34.62 21.99 -1.98
N ALA A 95 -34.17 23.04 -2.67
CA ALA A 95 -33.11 22.96 -3.66
C ALA A 95 -31.77 22.51 -3.04
N ASN A 96 -31.39 23.05 -1.88
CA ASN A 96 -30.19 22.63 -1.16
C ASN A 96 -30.28 21.17 -0.69
N VAL A 97 -31.44 20.71 -0.21
CA VAL A 97 -31.67 19.32 0.20
C VAL A 97 -31.56 18.37 -1.00
N LEU A 98 -32.15 18.73 -2.15
CA LEU A 98 -32.02 17.96 -3.39
C LEU A 98 -30.56 17.85 -3.84
N LEU A 99 -29.84 18.98 -3.83
CA LEU A 99 -28.43 19.00 -4.19
C LEU A 99 -27.58 18.15 -3.23
N ALA A 100 -27.81 18.27 -1.91
CA ALA A 100 -27.15 17.45 -0.90
C ALA A 100 -27.46 15.95 -1.09
N GLY A 101 -28.71 15.60 -1.38
CA GLY A 101 -29.12 14.23 -1.68
C GLY A 101 -28.42 13.66 -2.92
N LEU A 102 -28.28 14.46 -3.98
CA LEU A 102 -27.58 14.06 -5.21
C LEU A 102 -26.08 13.85 -4.95
N LEU A 103 -25.43 14.78 -4.24
CA LEU A 103 -24.02 14.65 -3.85
C LEU A 103 -23.80 13.42 -2.96
N ALA A 104 -24.69 13.17 -2.00
CA ALA A 104 -24.64 11.99 -1.15
C ALA A 104 -24.79 10.71 -1.98
N LEU A 105 -25.70 10.68 -2.96
CA LEU A 105 -25.89 9.53 -3.85
C LEU A 105 -24.64 9.25 -4.70
N VAL A 106 -24.04 10.30 -5.29
CA VAL A 106 -22.79 10.20 -6.06
C VAL A 106 -21.65 9.70 -5.16
N GLY A 107 -21.52 10.26 -3.95
CA GLY A 107 -20.54 9.81 -2.96
C GLY A 107 -20.74 8.34 -2.59
N LEU A 108 -21.98 7.90 -2.41
CA LEU A 108 -22.32 6.50 -2.14
C LEU A 108 -21.99 5.59 -3.32
N MET A 109 -22.25 6.04 -4.55
CA MET A 109 -21.93 5.30 -5.77
C MET A 109 -20.42 5.15 -5.95
N LEU A 110 -19.65 6.21 -5.71
CA LEU A 110 -18.18 6.18 -5.72
C LEU A 110 -17.65 5.25 -4.62
N ALA A 111 -18.20 5.34 -3.40
CA ALA A 111 -17.84 4.46 -2.30
C ALA A 111 -18.20 3.00 -2.59
N LYS A 112 -19.37 2.73 -3.19
CA LYS A 112 -19.77 1.39 -3.64
C LYS A 112 -18.84 0.86 -4.73
N LYS A 113 -18.44 1.71 -5.69
CA LYS A 113 -17.50 1.35 -6.75
C LYS A 113 -16.11 1.06 -6.19
N ALA A 114 -15.67 1.84 -5.21
CA ALA A 114 -14.43 1.64 -4.47
C ALA A 114 -14.47 0.39 -3.56
N LYS A 115 -15.65 0.00 -3.04
CA LYS A 115 -15.83 -1.27 -2.31
C LYS A 115 -15.89 -2.48 -3.25
N LYS A 116 -16.51 -2.32 -4.43
CA LYS A 116 -16.61 -3.37 -5.46
C LYS A 116 -15.25 -3.62 -6.13
N SER A 117 -14.44 -2.59 -6.28
CA SER A 117 -12.99 -2.69 -6.42
C SER A 117 -12.43 -3.22 -5.09
N LYS A 118 -12.35 -4.54 -4.95
CA LYS A 118 -11.83 -5.21 -3.75
C LYS A 118 -10.37 -4.86 -3.42
N GLY A 119 -9.74 -3.83 -4.00
CA GLY A 119 -8.34 -3.46 -3.76
C GLY A 119 -8.08 -3.01 -2.32
N PRO A 120 -8.64 -1.89 -1.85
CA PRO A 120 -8.32 -1.35 -0.52
C PRO A 120 -8.82 -2.24 0.63
N GLN A 121 -9.98 -2.88 0.43
CA GLN A 121 -10.62 -3.70 1.46
C GLN A 121 -9.99 -5.10 1.57
N LYS A 122 -9.51 -5.71 0.47
CA LYS A 122 -8.69 -6.94 0.56
C LYS A 122 -7.36 -6.67 1.22
N VAL A 123 -6.71 -5.54 0.93
CA VAL A 123 -5.43 -5.20 1.57
C VAL A 123 -5.61 -5.03 3.07
N ALA A 124 -6.64 -4.30 3.51
CA ALA A 124 -6.95 -4.18 4.95
C ALA A 124 -7.38 -5.51 5.60
N ALA A 125 -8.15 -6.35 4.90
CA ALA A 125 -8.56 -7.67 5.39
C ALA A 125 -7.40 -8.66 5.45
N SER A 126 -6.53 -8.71 4.44
CA SER A 126 -5.32 -9.51 4.42
C SER A 126 -4.35 -9.08 5.53
N MET A 127 -4.19 -7.77 5.78
CA MET A 127 -3.40 -7.28 6.92
C MET A 127 -3.95 -7.76 8.27
N LYS A 128 -5.27 -7.72 8.45
CA LYS A 128 -5.93 -8.23 9.67
C LYS A 128 -5.81 -9.75 9.81
N GLN A 129 -5.92 -10.50 8.72
CA GLN A 129 -5.71 -11.96 8.71
C GLN A 129 -4.25 -12.33 9.01
N SER A 130 -3.29 -11.64 8.41
CA SER A 130 -1.86 -11.86 8.66
C SER A 130 -1.51 -11.56 10.12
N ALA A 131 -2.05 -10.49 10.71
CA ALA A 131 -1.89 -10.20 12.13
C ALA A 131 -2.50 -11.30 13.03
N GLY A 132 -3.68 -11.83 12.68
CA GLY A 132 -4.33 -12.91 13.42
C GLY A 132 -3.59 -14.25 13.35
N VAL A 133 -2.94 -14.57 12.23
CA VAL A 133 -2.13 -15.79 12.08
C VAL A 133 -0.81 -15.68 12.86
N LEU A 134 -0.17 -14.50 12.83
CA LEU A 134 1.06 -14.24 13.58
C LEU A 134 0.82 -14.23 15.10
N GLN A 135 -0.33 -13.76 15.56
CA GLN A 135 -0.71 -13.82 16.98
C GLN A 135 -1.06 -15.26 17.44
N LYS A 136 -1.58 -16.11 16.55
CA LYS A 136 -1.87 -17.53 16.85
C LYS A 136 -0.65 -18.45 16.75
N ALA A 137 0.40 -18.05 16.04
CA ALA A 137 1.63 -18.81 15.94
C ALA A 137 2.48 -18.60 17.20
N LYS A 138 2.19 -19.37 18.26
CA LYS A 138 3.08 -19.50 19.42
C LYS A 138 4.45 -20.03 18.93
N PRO A 139 5.60 -19.42 19.31
CA PRO A 139 6.91 -19.88 18.85
C PRO A 139 7.12 -21.32 19.30
N HIS A 140 7.22 -22.25 18.36
CA HIS A 140 7.56 -23.64 18.67
C HIS A 140 9.08 -23.72 18.86
N PRO A 141 9.58 -24.16 20.02
CA PRO A 141 10.98 -24.53 20.16
C PRO A 141 11.26 -25.70 19.21
N ARG A 142 12.16 -25.53 18.25
CA ARG A 142 12.63 -26.68 17.45
C ARG A 142 13.38 -27.63 18.38
N GLY A 143 12.83 -28.81 18.62
CA GLY A 143 13.59 -29.96 19.10
C GLY A 143 14.57 -30.40 18.02
N THR A 144 15.85 -30.32 18.31
CA THR A 144 16.93 -30.94 17.52
C THR A 144 16.87 -32.46 17.70
N GLY A 145 16.23 -33.16 16.76
CA GLY A 145 16.34 -34.61 16.60
C GLY A 145 17.39 -34.97 15.54
N PRO A 146 18.11 -36.10 15.66
CA PRO A 146 19.24 -36.44 14.80
C PRO A 146 18.84 -36.64 13.33
N GLN A 147 19.52 -35.94 12.43
CA GLN A 147 19.30 -36.01 10.99
C GLN A 147 19.86 -37.31 10.41
N HIS A 148 19.02 -38.04 9.66
CA HIS A 148 19.43 -39.23 8.90
C HIS A 148 20.04 -38.79 7.55
N PRO A 149 21.27 -39.21 7.19
CA PRO A 149 21.91 -38.77 5.94
C PRO A 149 21.26 -39.49 4.74
N ARG A 150 20.49 -38.77 3.92
CA ARG A 150 20.02 -39.29 2.64
C ARG A 150 21.10 -39.08 1.59
N ALA A 151 21.80 -40.15 1.23
CA ALA A 151 22.75 -40.17 0.13
C ALA A 151 22.05 -39.85 -1.21
N LEU A 152 22.60 -38.89 -1.97
CA LEU A 152 22.20 -38.56 -3.33
C LEU A 152 23.01 -39.44 -4.32
N PRO A 153 22.40 -40.05 -5.35
CA PRO A 153 23.13 -40.80 -6.37
C PRO A 153 23.83 -39.90 -7.40
N PRO A 154 24.90 -40.38 -8.08
CA PRO A 154 25.76 -39.56 -8.94
C PRO A 154 25.12 -39.20 -10.28
N ALA A 155 25.53 -38.05 -10.82
CA ALA A 155 25.09 -37.47 -12.07
C ALA A 155 25.50 -38.28 -13.30
N GLU A 156 24.52 -38.69 -14.11
CA GLU A 156 24.72 -39.07 -15.50
C GLU A 156 23.78 -38.24 -16.39
N ARG A 157 24.34 -37.26 -17.10
CA ARG A 157 23.76 -36.81 -18.37
C ARG A 157 24.81 -36.19 -19.27
N GLY A 158 25.53 -37.05 -19.99
CA GLY A 158 25.98 -36.69 -21.32
C GLY A 158 24.76 -36.43 -22.21
N ARG A 159 24.74 -35.29 -22.91
CA ARG A 159 24.12 -35.14 -24.25
C ARG A 159 24.43 -33.76 -24.83
N LYS A 160 25.37 -33.81 -25.76
CA LYS A 160 25.38 -33.19 -27.09
C LYS A 160 25.44 -31.67 -27.21
N ALA A 161 26.63 -31.25 -27.68
CA ALA A 161 26.86 -30.07 -28.48
C ALA A 161 25.82 -29.91 -29.60
N VAL A 162 25.24 -28.71 -29.69
CA VAL A 162 24.62 -28.17 -30.90
C VAL A 162 25.47 -26.98 -31.32
N ALA A 163 26.29 -27.22 -32.33
CA ALA A 163 26.84 -26.21 -33.23
C ALA A 163 26.13 -26.35 -34.59
N ARG A 164 26.20 -25.29 -35.41
CA ARG A 164 25.71 -25.13 -36.80
C ARG A 164 24.21 -24.83 -36.94
N SER A 165 23.74 -24.01 -37.87
CA SER A 165 24.33 -23.17 -38.94
C SER A 165 23.21 -22.24 -39.46
N SER A 166 23.60 -21.12 -40.07
CA SER A 166 22.95 -20.36 -41.17
C SER A 166 21.50 -20.71 -41.55
N SER A 167 20.61 -19.72 -41.57
CA SER A 167 20.27 -18.89 -42.75
C SER A 167 19.19 -17.88 -42.38
#